data_AF-A0A6P5RRD4-F1
#
_entry.id   AF-A0A6P5RRD4-F1
#
_cell.length_a   1.000
_cell.length_b   1.000
_cell.length_c   1.000
_cell.angle_alpha   90.00
_cell.angle_beta   90.00
_cell.angle_gamma   90.00
#
_symmetry.space_group_name_H-M   'P 1'
#
loop_
_entity.id
_entity.type
_entity.pdbx_description
1 polymer ?
#
loop_
_entity_poly.entity_id
_entity_poly.type
_entity_poly.pdbx_seq_one_letter_code
_entity_poly.pdbx_strand_id
1 'polypeptide(L)'
;MGIFYIIFTFILFFPFLTLSLFILRIFTGKSIRNPNYPPVKGTVFHQLLYFNRLYDYQTEVAKEHSTYRLLAPDRSAVYTTDMRNIEHVLKTNFGSYSKGEYNQAILADIFGQGIFIVDGEKWKQQRKLASFEFSTRVLRDVSCSVFRRNAAKLVKVIFEISVARGVFDMQ
;
A
#
# COMPACT_ATOMS: atom_id res chain seq x y z
N MET A 1 -34.43 -32.47 -20.91
CA MET A 1 -34.70 -31.31 -20.03
C MET A 1 -34.05 -31.43 -18.64
N GLY A 2 -34.07 -32.59 -17.97
CA GLY A 2 -33.51 -32.74 -16.61
C GLY A 2 -31.99 -32.53 -16.48
N ILE A 3 -31.17 -33.11 -17.37
CA ILE A 3 -29.70 -33.04 -17.26
C ILE A 3 -29.17 -31.61 -17.44
N PHE A 4 -29.67 -30.87 -18.43
CA PHE A 4 -29.29 -29.47 -18.65
C PHE A 4 -29.68 -28.56 -17.48
N TYR A 5 -30.85 -28.79 -16.87
CA TYR A 5 -31.28 -28.08 -15.68
C TYR A 5 -30.36 -28.35 -14.49
N ILE A 6 -29.99 -29.61 -14.25
CA ILE A 6 -29.07 -29.99 -13.17
C ILE A 6 -27.68 -29.35 -13.37
N ILE A 7 -27.15 -29.39 -14.60
CA ILE A 7 -25.87 -28.75 -14.92
C ILE A 7 -25.96 -27.24 -14.67
N PHE A 8 -27.03 -26.60 -15.13
CA PHE A 8 -27.25 -25.17 -14.93
C PHE A 8 -27.37 -24.79 -13.45
N THR A 9 -28.08 -25.58 -12.63
CA THR A 9 -28.19 -25.32 -11.19
C THR A 9 -26.85 -25.47 -10.48
N PHE A 10 -26.03 -26.46 -10.84
CA PHE A 10 -24.69 -26.60 -10.27
C PHE A 10 -23.76 -25.44 -10.67
N ILE A 11 -23.82 -25.01 -11.93
CA ILE A 11 -23.03 -23.87 -12.44
C ILE A 11 -23.33 -22.59 -11.66
N LEU A 12 -24.58 -22.36 -11.24
CA LEU A 12 -24.95 -21.19 -10.45
C LEU A 12 -24.70 -21.39 -8.94
N PHE A 13 -24.95 -22.59 -8.42
CA PHE A 13 -24.88 -22.88 -6.99
C PHE A 13 -23.45 -22.89 -6.45
N PHE A 14 -22.51 -23.55 -7.14
CA PHE A 14 -21.12 -23.62 -6.67
C PHE A 14 -20.43 -22.25 -6.54
N PRO A 15 -20.45 -21.33 -7.54
CA PRO A 15 -19.85 -20.02 -7.37
C PRO A 15 -20.58 -19.17 -6.32
N PHE A 16 -21.91 -19.33 -6.18
CA PHE A 16 -22.65 -18.67 -5.12
C PHE A 16 -22.21 -19.17 -3.74
N LEU A 17 -22.06 -20.48 -3.57
CA LEU A 17 -21.60 -21.08 -2.32
C LEU A 17 -20.17 -20.66 -1.98
N THR A 18 -19.25 -20.67 -2.95
CA THR A 18 -17.87 -20.23 -2.71
C THR A 18 -17.79 -18.75 -2.37
N LEU A 19 -18.56 -17.91 -3.06
CA LEU A 19 -18.67 -16.48 -2.75
C LEU A 19 -19.24 -16.25 -1.35
N SER A 20 -20.29 -16.98 -0.96
CA SER A 20 -20.89 -16.90 0.37
C SER A 20 -19.89 -17.31 1.46
N LEU A 21 -19.16 -18.42 1.27
CA LEU A 21 -18.12 -18.86 2.20
C LEU A 21 -16.98 -17.85 2.29
N PHE A 22 -16.60 -17.24 1.16
CA PHE A 22 -15.59 -16.19 1.12
C PHE A 22 -16.02 -14.94 1.89
N ILE A 23 -17.26 -14.47 1.67
CA ILE A 23 -17.83 -13.34 2.41
C ILE A 23 -17.88 -13.67 3.90
N LEU A 24 -18.35 -14.86 4.27
CA LEU A 24 -18.42 -15.30 5.65
C LEU A 24 -17.05 -15.24 6.32
N ARG A 25 -15.99 -15.76 5.67
CA ARG A 25 -14.60 -15.69 6.17
C ARG A 25 -14.14 -14.27 6.50
N ILE A 26 -14.58 -13.24 5.78
CA ILE A 26 -14.19 -11.84 6.05
C ILE A 26 -14.70 -11.38 7.42
N PHE A 27 -15.89 -11.82 7.82
CA PHE A 27 -16.55 -11.35 9.04
C PHE A 27 -16.39 -12.30 10.23
N THR A 28 -16.20 -13.61 9.99
CA THR A 28 -16.07 -14.60 11.06
C THR A 28 -14.81 -14.37 11.90
N GLY A 29 -14.95 -14.48 13.22
CA GLY A 29 -13.83 -14.34 14.16
C GLY A 29 -13.29 -12.91 14.32
N LYS A 30 -13.92 -11.90 13.71
CA LYS A 30 -13.52 -10.49 13.86
C LYS A 30 -14.29 -9.84 15.00
N SER A 31 -13.59 -9.09 15.85
CA SER A 31 -14.17 -8.30 16.94
C SER A 31 -14.89 -7.04 16.42
N ILE A 32 -15.99 -7.21 15.68
CA ILE A 32 -16.68 -6.11 14.97
C ILE A 32 -17.40 -5.16 15.96
N ARG A 33 -18.08 -5.72 16.95
CA ARG A 33 -18.89 -4.97 17.94
C ARG A 33 -18.19 -4.79 19.30
N ASN A 34 -16.89 -5.05 19.35
CA ASN A 34 -16.15 -4.95 20.60
C ASN A 34 -15.67 -3.50 20.79
N PRO A 35 -16.06 -2.81 21.89
CA PRO A 35 -15.71 -1.41 22.13
C PRO A 35 -14.21 -1.19 22.38
N ASN A 36 -13.46 -2.25 22.71
CA ASN A 36 -12.00 -2.17 22.91
C ASN A 36 -11.20 -2.10 21.60
N TYR A 37 -11.87 -2.26 20.44
CA TYR A 37 -11.23 -2.19 19.13
C TYR A 37 -11.74 -0.99 18.33
N PRO A 38 -10.91 -0.42 17.44
CA PRO A 38 -11.37 0.63 16.53
C PRO A 38 -12.58 0.17 15.70
N PRO A 39 -13.49 1.09 15.35
CA PRO A 39 -14.69 0.77 14.59
C PRO A 39 -14.32 0.18 13.22
N VAL A 40 -15.15 -0.75 12.75
CA VAL A 40 -15.03 -1.32 11.41
C VAL A 40 -15.80 -0.43 10.43
N LYS A 41 -15.11 0.09 9.41
CA LYS A 41 -15.72 0.96 8.39
C LYS A 41 -16.02 0.28 7.05
N GLY A 42 -15.63 -0.98 6.92
CA GLY A 42 -15.94 -1.78 5.74
C GLY A 42 -14.95 -2.91 5.56
N THR A 43 -14.89 -3.41 4.33
CA THR A 43 -13.89 -4.39 3.90
C THR A 43 -12.81 -3.70 3.06
N VAL A 44 -11.67 -4.36 2.89
CA VAL A 44 -10.63 -3.86 1.98
C VAL A 44 -11.13 -3.73 0.53
N PHE A 45 -12.11 -4.54 0.12
CA PHE A 45 -12.70 -4.49 -1.21
C PHE A 45 -13.53 -3.22 -1.45
N HIS A 46 -14.04 -2.59 -0.39
CA HIS A 46 -14.79 -1.34 -0.52
C HIS A 46 -13.92 -0.21 -1.09
N GLN A 47 -12.60 -0.27 -0.89
CA GLN A 47 -11.64 0.67 -1.47
C GLN A 47 -11.63 0.63 -3.01
N LEU A 48 -11.96 -0.51 -3.63
CA LEU A 48 -12.00 -0.64 -5.09
C LEU A 48 -13.08 0.24 -5.72
N LEU A 49 -14.17 0.51 -5.00
CA LEU A 49 -15.23 1.41 -5.46
C LEU A 49 -14.74 2.87 -5.57
N TYR A 50 -13.67 3.20 -4.84
CA TYR A 50 -13.07 4.53 -4.80
C TYR A 50 -11.67 4.55 -5.40
N PHE A 51 -11.32 3.60 -6.29
CA PHE A 51 -9.95 3.44 -6.79
C PHE A 51 -9.31 4.75 -7.28
N ASN A 52 -10.04 5.56 -8.05
CA ASN A 52 -9.57 6.84 -8.60
C ASN A 52 -9.54 8.00 -7.58
N ARG A 53 -10.17 7.83 -6.41
CA ARG A 53 -10.31 8.84 -5.34
C ARG A 53 -10.06 8.23 -3.96
N LEU A 54 -9.14 7.26 -3.90
CA LEU A 54 -8.96 6.41 -2.73
C LEU A 54 -8.51 7.22 -1.52
N TYR A 55 -7.58 8.15 -1.72
CA TYR A 55 -7.09 9.02 -0.67
C TYR A 55 -8.14 10.02 -0.19
N ASP A 56 -9.02 10.51 -1.08
CA ASP A 56 -10.13 11.38 -0.69
C ASP A 56 -11.11 10.62 0.22
N TYR A 57 -11.49 9.40 -0.20
CA TYR A 57 -12.34 8.52 0.60
C TYR A 57 -11.70 8.19 1.97
N GLN A 58 -10.43 7.79 2.00
CA GLN A 58 -9.72 7.50 3.25
C GLN A 58 -9.64 8.74 4.15
N THR A 59 -9.48 9.94 3.56
CA THR A 59 -9.48 11.21 4.28
C THR A 59 -10.85 11.53 4.89
N GLU A 60 -11.93 11.32 4.15
CA GLU A 60 -13.30 11.48 4.65
C GLU A 60 -13.58 10.56 5.85
N VAL A 61 -13.21 9.29 5.75
CA VAL A 61 -13.35 8.32 6.85
C VAL A 61 -12.49 8.73 8.06
N ALA A 62 -11.27 9.21 7.83
CA ALA A 62 -10.36 9.64 8.89
C ALA A 62 -10.84 10.89 9.65
N LYS A 63 -11.62 11.77 9.00
CA LYS A 63 -12.28 12.92 9.67
C LYS A 63 -13.33 12.48 10.67
N GLU A 64 -14.05 11.40 10.39
CA GLU A 64 -15.06 10.84 11.28
C GLU A 64 -14.43 9.99 12.40
N HIS A 65 -13.42 9.18 12.06
CA HIS A 65 -12.70 8.34 13.01
C HIS A 65 -11.20 8.37 12.74
N SER A 66 -10.44 8.92 13.70
CA SER A 66 -8.98 9.00 13.61
C SER A 66 -8.31 7.63 13.57
N THR A 67 -8.97 6.56 14.01
CA THR A 67 -8.51 5.18 13.86
C THR A 67 -9.68 4.27 13.52
N TYR A 68 -9.53 3.47 12.46
CA TYR A 68 -10.57 2.56 12.00
C TYR A 68 -9.98 1.29 11.39
N ARG A 69 -10.83 0.28 11.20
CA ARG A 69 -10.46 -1.00 10.60
C ARG A 69 -11.20 -1.27 9.30
N LEU A 70 -10.47 -1.88 8.36
CA LEU A 70 -11.04 -2.52 7.18
C LEU A 70 -10.81 -4.03 7.28
N LEU A 71 -11.87 -4.82 7.11
CA LEU A 71 -11.79 -6.27 7.18
C LEU A 71 -11.26 -6.85 5.86
N ALA A 72 -10.35 -7.80 5.96
CA ALA A 72 -9.97 -8.68 4.85
C ALA A 72 -10.16 -10.14 5.29
N PRO A 73 -10.17 -11.09 4.34
CA PRO A 73 -10.40 -12.51 4.61
C PRO A 73 -9.50 -13.04 5.74
N ASP A 74 -8.19 -12.78 5.67
CA ASP A 74 -7.24 -13.33 6.64
C ASP A 74 -6.93 -12.33 7.76
N ARG A 75 -6.63 -11.08 7.41
CA ARG A 75 -6.18 -10.04 8.35
C ARG A 75 -7.01 -8.76 8.21
N SER A 76 -7.24 -8.07 9.33
CA SER A 76 -7.85 -6.73 9.27
C SER A 76 -6.75 -5.69 9.12
N ALA A 77 -6.96 -4.71 8.25
CA ALA A 77 -6.10 -3.55 8.14
C ALA A 77 -6.56 -2.46 9.13
N VAL A 78 -5.62 -1.87 9.85
CA VAL A 78 -5.87 -0.73 10.75
C VAL A 78 -5.33 0.52 10.07
N TYR A 79 -6.17 1.54 9.97
CA TYR A 79 -5.81 2.85 9.46
C TYR A 79 -5.87 3.83 10.62
N THR A 80 -4.89 4.72 10.71
CA THR A 80 -4.83 5.69 11.80
C THR A 80 -4.20 7.00 11.37
N THR A 81 -4.82 8.09 11.79
CA THR A 81 -4.31 9.47 11.77
C THR A 81 -4.06 9.99 13.20
N ASP A 82 -4.26 9.15 14.23
CA ASP A 82 -3.94 9.50 15.61
C ASP A 82 -2.43 9.54 15.81
N MET A 83 -1.91 10.71 16.18
CA MET A 83 -0.48 10.94 16.37
C MET A 83 0.15 9.97 17.37
N ARG A 84 -0.59 9.56 18.41
CA ARG A 84 -0.07 8.64 19.45
C ARG A 84 0.18 7.26 18.87
N ASN A 85 -0.73 6.78 18.01
CA ASN A 85 -0.57 5.51 17.32
C ASN A 85 0.57 5.58 16.31
N ILE A 86 0.66 6.68 15.56
CA ILE A 86 1.73 6.91 14.57
C ILE A 86 3.10 6.92 15.27
N GLU A 87 3.25 7.67 16.36
CA GLU A 87 4.50 7.69 17.13
C GLU A 87 4.82 6.31 17.71
N HIS A 88 3.82 5.62 18.26
CA HIS A 88 4.01 4.28 18.81
C HIS A 88 4.52 3.30 17.74
N VAL A 89 3.91 3.29 16.56
CA VAL A 89 4.28 2.38 15.45
C VAL A 89 5.61 2.76 14.82
N LEU A 90 5.86 4.04 14.54
CA LEU A 90 7.00 4.48 13.73
C LEU A 90 8.25 4.81 14.54
N LYS A 91 8.13 4.98 15.86
CA LYS A 91 9.24 5.42 16.72
C LYS A 91 9.36 4.58 17.98
N THR A 92 8.36 4.60 18.86
CA THR A 92 8.50 4.05 20.22
C THR A 92 8.60 2.53 20.23
N ASN A 93 7.85 1.85 19.37
CA ASN A 93 7.78 0.38 19.31
C ASN A 93 8.01 -0.15 17.90
N PHE A 94 8.81 0.56 17.10
CA PHE A 94 9.08 0.24 15.69
C PHE A 94 9.49 -1.22 15.46
N GLY A 95 10.32 -1.79 16.35
CA GLY A 95 10.78 -3.18 16.24
C GLY A 95 9.66 -4.24 16.31
N SER A 96 8.51 -3.90 16.90
CA SER A 96 7.35 -4.80 16.99
C SER A 96 6.46 -4.77 15.75
N TYR A 97 6.66 -3.80 14.85
CA TYR A 97 5.90 -3.64 13.61
C TYR A 97 6.78 -3.99 12.41
N SER A 98 6.77 -5.28 12.02
CA SER A 98 7.46 -5.75 10.82
C SER A 98 6.64 -5.49 9.55
N LYS A 99 7.31 -5.50 8.39
CA LYS A 99 6.61 -5.43 7.10
C LYS A 99 5.76 -6.68 6.85
N GLY A 100 6.16 -7.80 7.46
CA GLY A 100 5.42 -9.05 7.49
C GLY A 100 5.61 -9.89 6.22
N GLU A 101 5.48 -11.21 6.39
CA GLU A 101 5.76 -12.21 5.34
C GLU A 101 4.95 -12.00 4.06
N TYR A 102 3.71 -11.51 4.19
CA TYR A 102 2.85 -11.23 3.04
C TYR A 102 3.43 -10.17 2.10
N ASN A 103 3.89 -9.05 2.66
CA ASN A 103 4.50 -8.00 1.85
C ASN A 103 5.85 -8.44 1.30
N GLN A 104 6.59 -9.26 2.06
CA GLN A 104 7.84 -9.83 1.57
C GLN A 104 7.61 -10.77 0.39
N ALA A 105 6.60 -11.65 0.46
CA ALA A 105 6.27 -12.57 -0.62
C ALA A 105 5.87 -11.84 -1.91
N ILE A 106 5.14 -10.73 -1.82
CA ILE A 106 4.72 -9.94 -2.98
C ILE A 106 5.90 -9.21 -3.65
N LEU A 107 6.84 -8.72 -2.85
CA LEU A 107 7.89 -7.81 -3.34
C LEU A 107 9.23 -8.52 -3.60
N ALA A 108 9.44 -9.72 -3.05
CA ALA A 108 10.73 -10.43 -3.08
C ALA A 108 11.23 -10.72 -4.51
N ASP A 109 10.35 -11.00 -5.46
CA ASP A 109 10.77 -11.26 -6.84
C ASP A 109 11.41 -10.04 -7.50
N ILE A 110 11.01 -8.83 -7.09
CA ILE A 110 11.51 -7.57 -7.66
C ILE A 110 12.71 -7.04 -6.88
N PHE A 111 12.62 -7.02 -5.54
CA PHE A 111 13.65 -6.40 -4.71
C PHE A 111 14.55 -7.40 -3.97
N GLY A 112 14.35 -8.70 -4.18
CA GLY A 112 15.08 -9.76 -3.49
C GLY A 112 14.99 -9.61 -1.98
N GLN A 113 16.15 -9.65 -1.33
CA GLN A 113 16.29 -9.36 0.10
C GLN A 113 16.83 -7.95 0.35
N GLY A 114 16.33 -6.99 -0.43
CA GLY A 114 16.72 -5.58 -0.35
C GLY A 114 16.07 -4.82 0.80
N ILE A 115 16.53 -3.59 0.99
CA ILE A 115 16.20 -2.70 2.13
C ILE A 115 14.71 -2.44 2.30
N PHE A 116 13.92 -2.53 1.23
CA PHE A 116 12.47 -2.30 1.27
C PHE A 116 11.69 -3.50 1.82
N ILE A 117 12.29 -4.68 1.90
CA ILE A 117 11.62 -5.94 2.22
C ILE A 117 12.05 -6.49 3.57
N VAL A 118 13.35 -6.50 3.83
CA VAL A 118 13.90 -7.11 5.05
C VAL A 118 13.54 -6.30 6.30
N ASP A 119 13.53 -6.96 7.45
CA ASP A 119 13.24 -6.37 8.76
C ASP A 119 14.44 -6.56 9.72
N GLY A 120 14.35 -5.97 10.92
CA GLY A 120 15.31 -6.17 12.01
C GLY A 120 16.75 -5.72 11.69
N GLU A 121 17.72 -6.48 12.17
CA GLU A 121 19.15 -6.14 12.02
C GLU A 121 19.61 -6.09 10.57
N LYS A 122 19.09 -6.97 9.72
CA LYS A 122 19.41 -6.96 8.28
C LYS A 122 19.00 -5.65 7.63
N TRP A 123 17.81 -5.15 7.96
CA TRP A 123 17.35 -3.83 7.54
C TRP A 123 18.24 -2.71 8.08
N LYS A 124 18.59 -2.74 9.37
CA LYS A 124 19.46 -1.72 9.99
C LYS A 124 20.82 -1.65 9.29
N GLN A 125 21.45 -2.80 9.02
CA GLN A 125 22.72 -2.88 8.32
C GLN A 125 22.62 -2.30 6.90
N GLN A 126 21.63 -2.74 6.11
CA GLN A 126 21.44 -2.24 4.75
C GLN A 126 21.14 -0.73 4.73
N ARG A 127 20.29 -0.25 5.66
CA ARG A 127 20.00 1.18 5.80
C ARG A 127 21.22 1.98 6.20
N LYS A 128 22.06 1.46 7.10
CA LYS A 128 23.29 2.14 7.50
C LYS A 128 24.26 2.27 6.32
N LEU A 129 24.44 1.21 5.54
CA LEU A 129 25.26 1.25 4.33
C LEU A 129 24.71 2.24 3.30
N ALA A 130 23.41 2.16 2.98
CA ALA A 130 22.77 3.07 2.05
C ALA A 130 22.85 4.54 2.51
N SER A 131 22.80 4.82 3.80
CA SER A 131 22.86 6.20 4.32
C SER A 131 24.14 6.95 3.96
N PHE A 132 25.25 6.24 3.72
CA PHE A 132 26.52 6.87 3.33
C PHE A 132 26.48 7.42 1.89
N GLU A 133 25.78 6.72 0.98
CA GLU A 133 25.55 7.17 -0.40
C GLU A 133 24.69 8.43 -0.49
N PHE A 134 23.88 8.70 0.54
CA PHE A 134 23.07 9.91 0.67
C PHE A 134 23.66 10.95 1.64
N SER A 135 24.95 10.84 1.96
CA SER A 135 25.62 11.86 2.77
C SER A 135 25.70 13.20 2.03
N THR A 136 25.71 14.30 2.77
CA THR A 136 25.81 15.67 2.22
C THR A 136 26.99 15.82 1.25
N ARG A 137 28.11 15.17 1.56
CA ARG A 137 29.31 15.19 0.71
C ARG A 137 29.06 14.50 -0.63
N VAL A 138 28.52 13.28 -0.63
CA VAL A 138 28.25 12.54 -1.87
C VAL A 138 27.19 13.26 -2.72
N LEU A 139 26.16 13.80 -2.08
CA LEU A 139 25.14 14.59 -2.77
C LEU A 139 25.74 15.82 -3.47
N ARG A 140 26.59 16.59 -2.78
CA ARG A 140 27.23 17.78 -3.32
C ARG A 140 28.27 17.46 -4.39
N ASP A 141 29.17 16.52 -4.10
CA ASP A 141 30.37 16.30 -4.92
C ASP A 141 30.06 15.43 -6.15
N VAL A 142 29.08 14.52 -6.06
CA VAL A 142 28.71 13.60 -7.15
C VAL A 142 27.34 13.94 -7.72
N SER A 143 26.30 13.85 -6.89
CA SER A 143 24.91 13.87 -7.38
C SER A 143 24.51 15.20 -8.01
N CYS A 144 24.94 16.33 -7.45
CA CYS A 144 24.64 17.66 -8.02
C CYS A 144 25.11 17.81 -9.47
N SER A 145 26.29 17.28 -9.80
CA SER A 145 26.82 17.37 -11.18
C SER A 145 25.96 16.57 -12.16
N VAL A 146 25.52 15.37 -11.74
CA VAL A 146 24.67 14.47 -12.53
C VAL A 146 23.28 15.08 -12.71
N PHE A 147 22.69 15.60 -11.64
CA PHE A 147 21.38 16.26 -11.68
C PHE A 147 21.39 17.49 -12.57
N ARG A 148 22.38 18.37 -12.45
CA ARG A 148 22.50 19.56 -13.32
C ARG A 148 22.65 19.18 -14.79
N ARG A 149 23.45 18.15 -15.09
CA ARG A 149 23.63 17.65 -16.45
C ARG A 149 22.33 17.12 -17.04
N ASN A 150 21.59 16.28 -16.30
CA ASN A 150 20.34 15.71 -16.78
C ASN A 150 19.22 16.75 -16.84
N ALA A 151 19.17 17.69 -15.89
CA ALA A 151 18.26 18.82 -15.93
C ALA A 151 18.50 19.70 -17.18
N ALA A 152 19.76 19.97 -17.53
CA ALA A 152 20.07 20.73 -18.75
C ALA A 152 19.57 20.02 -20.03
N LYS A 153 19.69 18.68 -20.09
CA LYS A 153 19.12 17.89 -21.20
C LYS A 153 17.61 18.00 -21.27
N LEU A 154 16.94 17.86 -20.12
CA LEU A 154 15.48 18.00 -20.04
C LEU A 154 15.02 19.40 -20.46
N VAL A 155 15.69 20.45 -19.97
CA VAL A 155 15.39 21.85 -20.36
C VAL A 155 15.53 22.05 -21.86
N LYS A 156 16.55 21.46 -22.49
CA LYS A 156 16.70 21.53 -23.95
C LYS A 156 15.50 20.92 -24.69
N VAL A 157 15.07 19.73 -24.29
CA VAL A 157 13.90 19.05 -24.91
C VAL A 157 12.63 19.88 -24.71
N ILE A 158 12.40 20.37 -23.49
CA ILE A 158 11.24 21.22 -23.18
C ILE A 158 11.29 22.53 -23.98
N PHE A 159 12.47 23.12 -24.16
CA PHE A 159 12.64 24.33 -24.95
C PHE A 159 12.29 24.11 -26.43
N GLU A 160 12.71 23.01 -27.03
CA GLU A 160 12.36 22.66 -28.42
C GLU A 160 10.85 22.49 -28.60
N ILE A 161 10.19 21.79 -27.65
CA ILE A 161 8.72 21.66 -27.64
C ILE A 161 8.05 23.02 -27.50
N SER A 162 8.56 23.89 -26.61
CA SER A 162 8.03 25.23 -26.40
C SER A 162 8.13 26.11 -27.64
N VAL A 163 9.27 26.08 -28.36
CA VAL A 163 9.45 26.80 -29.63
C VAL A 163 8.45 26.32 -30.69
N ALA A 164 8.19 25.01 -30.75
CA ALA A 164 7.18 24.43 -31.61
C ALA A 164 5.73 24.66 -31.14
N ARG A 165 5.53 25.34 -30.00
CA ARG A 165 4.24 25.50 -29.30
C ARG A 165 3.54 24.16 -29.06
N GLY A 166 4.31 23.11 -28.85
CA GLY A 166 3.82 21.77 -28.58
C GLY A 166 3.33 21.61 -27.15
N VAL A 167 2.38 20.70 -26.96
CA VAL A 167 1.97 20.21 -25.64
C VAL A 167 2.81 18.97 -25.32
N PHE A 168 3.24 18.82 -24.07
CA PHE A 168 3.91 17.61 -23.62
C PHE A 168 3.34 17.16 -22.28
N ASP A 169 3.36 15.84 -22.09
CA ASP A 169 2.96 15.21 -20.85
C ASP A 169 4.12 15.19 -19.86
N MET A 170 3.83 15.52 -18.60
CA MET A 170 4.79 15.53 -17.49
C MET A 170 4.69 14.26 -16.64
N GLN A 171 3.69 13.41 -16.89
CA GLN A 171 3.48 12.13 -16.22
C GLN A 171 4.28 11.01 -16.89
#